data_AF-A0A257VS13-F1
#
_entry.id   AF-A0A257VS13-F1
#
_cell.length_a   1.000
_cell.length_b   1.000
_cell.length_c   1.000
_cell.angle_alpha   90.00
_cell.angle_beta   90.00
_cell.angle_gamma   90.00
#
_symmetry.space_group_name_H-M   'P 1'
#
loop_
_entity.id
_entity.type
_entity.pdbx_description
1 polymer ?
#
loop_
_entity_poly.entity_id
_entity_poly.type
_entity_poly.pdbx_seq_one_letter_code
_entity_poly.pdbx_strand_id
1 'polypeptide(L)'
;TGWTPHVQFKRSVIEPDHTLRFRYLVSWTRDGEIPTRDVLVYERWAEASGGWRRGVDIESSPVGHSVWLRKPKLLRTFGSPIVRTENRASGRPTSDAPDSLLLGQPSATGEPTWLTYHAEAVPPAVTANPPVETPLAAEPVTCIPGFTGERLPLPRKIMPTALTWNDRGQLVFTSLKGHAYLSTADSGRPDAGEPLKLVREGLSAPFGILAVGKKLLVAHKPEVLLLEDRDGDQTFELSEVVASGWGVTDDYHDWTCGIAGDSLGGYYIGLGSDYAHKNRPKSESRWRGNILRFDLSGRVESIATGLRYPTGLAMLPGNRLVGGAHPTRLPPDAPQASNGPATHAK
;
A
#
# COMPACT_ATOMS: atom_id res chain seq x y z
N THR A 1 4.97 30.81 -8.95
CA THR A 1 6.04 30.76 -7.92
C THR A 1 5.42 30.71 -6.53
N GLY A 2 6.08 30.05 -5.55
CA GLY A 2 5.60 29.95 -4.15
C GLY A 2 4.63 28.81 -3.83
N TRP A 3 4.26 27.99 -4.81
CA TRP A 3 3.35 26.85 -4.64
C TRP A 3 4.12 25.53 -4.50
N THR A 4 3.83 24.76 -3.46
CA THR A 4 4.37 23.41 -3.25
C THR A 4 3.26 22.38 -3.40
N PRO A 5 3.37 21.43 -4.35
CA PRO A 5 2.40 20.36 -4.49
C PRO A 5 2.59 19.29 -3.42
N HIS A 6 1.48 18.79 -2.89
CA HIS A 6 1.36 17.61 -2.05
C HIS A 6 0.52 16.62 -2.82
N VAL A 7 1.13 15.49 -3.19
CA VAL A 7 0.45 14.44 -3.95
C VAL A 7 0.08 13.34 -2.98
N GLN A 8 -1.22 13.09 -2.84
CA GLN A 8 -1.74 11.95 -2.11
C GLN A 8 -2.34 10.96 -3.12
N PHE A 9 -1.71 9.81 -3.24
CA PHE A 9 -2.31 8.70 -3.99
C PHE A 9 -3.62 8.26 -3.31
N LYS A 10 -4.66 8.03 -4.11
CA LYS A 10 -6.00 7.66 -3.61
C LYS A 10 -6.34 6.24 -3.99
N ARG A 11 -6.40 5.91 -5.29
CA ARG A 11 -6.74 4.56 -5.75
C ARG A 11 -6.06 4.19 -7.04
N SER A 12 -5.86 2.90 -7.23
CA SER A 12 -5.57 2.29 -8.52
C SER A 12 -6.67 1.29 -8.90
N VAL A 13 -6.99 1.21 -10.18
CA VAL A 13 -7.91 0.21 -10.74
C VAL A 13 -7.21 -0.45 -11.91
N ILE A 14 -7.19 -1.78 -11.92
CA ILE A 14 -6.82 -2.53 -13.12
C ILE A 14 -8.11 -2.74 -13.89
N GLU A 15 -8.16 -2.21 -15.11
CA GLU A 15 -9.30 -2.37 -16.00
C GLU A 15 -9.26 -3.73 -16.70
N PRO A 16 -10.40 -4.22 -17.23
CA PRO A 16 -10.44 -5.51 -17.94
C PRO A 16 -9.50 -5.60 -19.15
N ASP A 17 -9.10 -4.46 -19.73
CA ASP A 17 -8.13 -4.37 -20.83
C ASP A 17 -6.67 -4.29 -20.34
N HIS A 18 -6.41 -4.57 -19.06
CA HIS A 18 -5.13 -4.44 -18.37
C HIS A 18 -4.59 -3.01 -18.28
N THR A 19 -5.40 -1.99 -18.59
CA THR A 19 -5.02 -0.60 -18.35
C THR A 19 -5.00 -0.34 -16.84
N LEU A 20 -3.89 0.21 -16.35
CA LEU A 20 -3.78 0.64 -14.96
C LEU A 20 -4.22 2.10 -14.83
N ARG A 21 -5.32 2.33 -14.11
CA ARG A 21 -5.81 3.67 -13.78
C ARG A 21 -5.35 4.09 -12.40
N PHE A 22 -4.59 5.17 -12.27
CA PHE A 22 -4.30 5.79 -10.98
C PHE A 22 -5.16 7.02 -10.74
N ARG A 23 -5.54 7.26 -9.49
CA ARG A 23 -6.22 8.45 -9.01
C ARG A 23 -5.36 9.10 -7.94
N TYR A 24 -5.02 10.37 -8.14
CA TYR A 24 -4.30 11.18 -7.17
C TYR A 24 -5.13 12.37 -6.74
N LEU A 25 -5.00 12.75 -5.47
CA LEU A 25 -5.36 14.07 -4.98
C LEU A 25 -4.09 14.90 -4.97
N VAL A 26 -4.06 15.98 -5.75
CA VAL A 26 -2.97 16.95 -5.69
C VAL A 26 -3.48 18.18 -5.00
N SER A 27 -2.84 18.51 -3.88
CA SER A 27 -3.12 19.73 -3.12
C SER A 27 -1.93 20.68 -3.19
N TRP A 28 -2.15 21.99 -3.21
CA TRP A 28 -1.05 22.96 -3.21
C TRP A 28 -1.10 23.87 -1.99
N THR A 29 0.04 23.98 -1.31
CA THR A 29 0.28 24.97 -0.26
C THR A 29 1.04 26.14 -0.84
N ARG A 30 0.73 27.36 -0.41
CA ARG A 30 1.51 28.56 -0.73
C ARG A 30 2.08 29.12 0.55
N ASP A 31 3.38 29.41 0.55
CA ASP A 31 4.07 30.04 1.69
C ASP A 31 3.86 29.32 3.04
N GLY A 32 3.67 27.99 3.01
CA GLY A 32 3.49 27.13 4.20
C GLY A 32 2.05 27.03 4.73
N GLU A 33 1.08 27.72 4.12
CA GLU A 33 -0.33 27.68 4.53
C GLU A 33 -1.13 26.54 3.87
N ILE A 34 -2.27 26.20 4.51
CA ILE A 34 -3.21 25.08 4.27
C ILE A 34 -3.36 24.74 2.78
N PRO A 35 -3.45 23.44 2.41
CA PRO A 35 -3.75 23.03 1.03
C PRO A 35 -4.98 23.78 0.51
N THR A 36 -4.78 24.60 -0.51
CA THR A 36 -5.81 25.56 -0.94
C THR A 36 -6.76 25.00 -1.99
N ARG A 37 -6.36 23.97 -2.73
CA ARG A 37 -7.10 23.44 -3.88
C ARG A 37 -6.74 21.99 -4.14
N ASP A 38 -7.75 21.17 -4.39
CA ASP A 38 -7.61 19.76 -4.72
C ASP A 38 -7.91 19.53 -6.20
N VAL A 39 -7.02 18.81 -6.89
CA VAL A 39 -7.25 18.36 -8.26
C VAL A 39 -7.14 16.85 -8.31
N LEU A 40 -8.12 16.24 -8.96
CA LEU A 40 -8.10 14.83 -9.21
C LEU A 40 -7.41 14.53 -10.54
N VAL A 41 -6.29 13.81 -10.47
CA VAL A 41 -5.50 13.41 -11.62
C VAL A 41 -5.73 11.93 -11.90
N TYR A 42 -6.00 11.60 -13.15
CA TYR A 42 -6.08 10.24 -13.65
C TYR A 42 -4.87 9.91 -14.50
N GLU A 43 -4.27 8.75 -14.28
CA GLU A 43 -3.24 8.23 -15.18
C GLU A 43 -3.65 6.88 -15.72
N ARG A 44 -3.46 6.66 -17.02
CA ARG A 44 -3.68 5.38 -17.69
C ARG A 44 -2.35 4.88 -18.20
N TRP A 45 -1.93 3.71 -17.75
CA TRP A 45 -0.71 3.06 -18.25
C TRP A 45 -1.06 1.84 -19.08
N ALA A 46 -0.40 1.70 -20.21
CA ALA A 46 -0.48 0.50 -21.04
C ALA A 46 0.87 0.21 -21.68
N GLU A 47 1.06 -1.04 -22.09
CA GLU A 47 2.23 -1.45 -22.87
C GLU A 47 2.24 -0.77 -24.24
N ALA A 48 3.43 -0.43 -24.73
CA ALA A 48 3.66 0.05 -26.09
C ALA A 48 4.87 -0.70 -26.68
N SER A 49 4.99 -0.75 -28.01
CA SER A 49 6.16 -1.37 -28.66
C SER A 49 7.46 -0.72 -28.15
N GLY A 50 8.25 -1.45 -27.36
CA GLY A 50 9.52 -0.95 -26.81
C GLY A 50 9.39 -0.06 -25.56
N GLY A 51 8.26 -0.11 -24.83
CA GLY A 51 8.12 0.61 -23.57
C GLY A 51 6.69 0.73 -23.07
N TRP A 52 6.34 1.91 -22.56
CA TRP A 52 5.05 2.18 -21.92
C TRP A 52 4.43 3.46 -22.47
N ARG A 53 3.10 3.48 -22.59
CA ARG A 53 2.33 4.71 -22.79
C ARG A 53 1.63 5.10 -21.49
N ARG A 54 1.68 6.39 -21.16
CA ARG A 54 1.04 7.04 -20.00
C ARG A 54 0.10 8.13 -20.49
N GLY A 55 -1.20 7.92 -20.37
CA GLY A 55 -2.21 8.96 -20.53
C GLY A 55 -2.39 9.69 -19.22
N VAL A 56 -2.34 11.01 -19.21
CA VAL A 56 -2.63 11.83 -18.03
C VAL A 56 -3.84 12.71 -18.31
N ASP A 57 -4.78 12.71 -17.38
CA ASP A 57 -6.03 13.46 -17.45
C ASP A 57 -6.37 14.08 -16.08
N ILE A 58 -7.26 15.07 -16.08
CA ILE A 58 -7.76 15.70 -14.86
C ILE A 58 -9.29 15.74 -14.89
N GLU A 59 -9.92 15.50 -13.73
CA GLU A 59 -11.39 15.59 -13.62
C GLU A 59 -11.88 17.02 -13.84
N SER A 60 -11.18 17.98 -13.24
CA SER A 60 -11.45 19.40 -13.40
C SER A 60 -10.19 20.22 -13.10
N SER A 61 -10.12 21.41 -13.69
CA SER A 61 -9.16 22.44 -13.29
C SER A 61 -9.85 23.40 -12.31
N PRO A 62 -9.15 23.90 -11.27
CA PRO A 62 -9.72 24.91 -10.41
C PRO A 62 -10.12 26.16 -11.21
N VAL A 63 -11.23 26.79 -10.84
CA VAL A 63 -11.72 27.99 -11.54
C VAL A 63 -10.61 29.04 -11.65
N GLY A 64 -10.41 29.54 -12.88
CA GLY A 64 -9.40 30.52 -13.24
C GLY A 64 -7.97 30.00 -13.35
N HIS A 65 -7.74 28.68 -13.28
CA HIS A 65 -6.41 28.07 -13.33
C HIS A 65 -6.30 27.07 -14.48
N SER A 66 -5.07 26.84 -14.93
CA SER A 66 -4.70 25.78 -15.89
C SER A 66 -3.74 24.81 -15.22
N VAL A 67 -3.91 23.51 -15.49
CA VAL A 67 -3.01 22.47 -14.96
C VAL A 67 -2.00 22.09 -16.02
N TRP A 68 -0.73 22.01 -15.62
CA TRP A 68 0.38 21.69 -16.50
C TRP A 68 1.10 20.44 -16.01
N LEU A 69 1.36 19.51 -16.91
CA LEU A 69 2.22 18.36 -16.68
C LEU A 69 3.64 18.73 -17.06
N ARG A 70 4.53 18.81 -16.08
CA ARG A 70 5.95 18.93 -16.36
C ARG A 70 6.46 17.61 -16.94
N LYS A 71 7.16 17.66 -18.08
CA LYS A 71 7.85 16.46 -18.59
C LYS A 71 8.75 15.90 -17.48
N PRO A 72 8.68 14.59 -17.22
CA PRO A 72 9.45 14.00 -16.13
C PRO A 72 10.93 14.13 -16.44
N LYS A 73 11.69 14.64 -15.46
CA LYS A 73 13.14 14.57 -15.49
C LYS A 73 13.55 13.19 -14.99
N LEU A 74 14.15 12.38 -15.85
CA LEU A 74 14.60 11.05 -15.48
C LEU A 74 15.86 11.19 -14.59
N LEU A 75 15.75 10.78 -13.33
CA LEU A 75 16.85 10.83 -12.35
C LEU A 75 17.76 9.61 -12.44
N ARG A 76 17.21 8.48 -12.85
CA ARG A 76 17.93 7.25 -13.20
C ARG A 76 17.35 6.71 -14.50
N THR A 77 18.22 6.26 -15.39
CA THR A 77 17.84 5.75 -16.70
C THR A 77 18.41 4.36 -16.88
N PHE A 78 17.62 3.47 -17.48
CA PHE A 78 18.12 2.22 -18.04
C PHE A 78 18.07 2.35 -19.55
N GLY A 79 19.18 2.09 -20.24
CA GLY A 79 19.32 2.37 -21.66
C GLY A 79 19.18 3.86 -22.00
N SER A 80 18.60 4.15 -23.17
CA SER A 80 18.40 5.50 -23.71
C SER A 80 16.91 5.84 -23.79
N PRO A 81 16.25 6.17 -22.66
CA PRO A 81 14.82 6.44 -22.63
C PRO A 81 14.48 7.75 -23.36
N ILE A 82 13.46 7.70 -24.21
CA ILE A 82 12.90 8.81 -24.98
C ILE A 82 11.45 9.02 -24.53
N VAL A 83 11.12 10.23 -24.07
CA VAL A 83 9.74 10.61 -23.73
C VAL A 83 9.17 11.46 -24.86
N ARG A 84 8.16 10.93 -25.56
CA ARG A 84 7.44 11.60 -26.65
C ARG A 84 6.03 12.00 -26.21
N THR A 85 5.52 13.08 -26.78
CA THR A 85 4.15 13.56 -26.57
C THR A 85 3.35 13.24 -27.81
N GLU A 86 2.24 12.52 -27.68
CA GLU A 86 1.44 12.10 -28.85
C GLU A 86 0.44 13.19 -29.26
N ASN A 87 -0.18 13.87 -28.29
CA ASN A 87 -1.11 14.97 -28.54
C ASN A 87 -0.45 16.33 -28.28
N ARG A 88 -0.57 17.25 -29.25
CA ARG A 88 0.01 18.61 -29.17
C ARG A 88 -0.85 19.45 -28.22
N ALA A 89 -0.40 19.60 -26.97
CA ALA A 89 -1.04 20.50 -26.00
C ALA A 89 -1.12 21.93 -26.56
N SER A 90 -2.31 22.53 -26.58
CA SER A 90 -2.54 23.89 -27.06
C SER A 90 -2.19 24.92 -25.99
N GLY A 91 -0.93 25.33 -25.91
CA GLY A 91 -0.51 26.39 -24.98
C GLY A 91 0.99 26.65 -25.03
N ARG A 92 1.40 27.91 -24.78
CA ARG A 92 2.82 28.24 -24.59
C ARG A 92 3.18 28.04 -23.11
N PRO A 93 4.17 27.19 -22.79
CA PRO A 93 4.67 27.03 -21.43
C PRO A 93 5.15 28.37 -20.85
N THR A 94 5.05 28.54 -19.53
CA THR A 94 5.63 29.70 -18.83
C THR A 94 7.16 29.62 -18.80
N SER A 95 7.84 30.76 -18.65
CA SER A 95 9.31 30.84 -18.48
C SER A 95 9.86 29.88 -17.42
N ASP A 96 9.08 29.65 -16.37
CA ASP A 96 9.50 28.88 -15.20
C ASP A 96 9.39 27.36 -15.41
N ALA A 97 8.75 26.93 -16.50
CA ALA A 97 8.51 25.52 -16.81
C ALA A 97 8.46 25.28 -18.33
N PRO A 98 9.56 25.54 -19.07
CA PRO A 98 9.57 25.50 -20.55
C PRO A 98 9.24 24.11 -21.13
N ASP A 99 9.51 23.05 -20.37
CA ASP A 99 9.24 21.65 -20.76
C ASP A 99 7.89 21.12 -20.26
N SER A 100 6.93 21.99 -19.96
CA SER A 100 5.60 21.58 -19.50
C SER A 100 4.59 21.47 -20.64
N LEU A 101 3.63 20.59 -20.44
CA LEU A 101 2.54 20.28 -21.35
C LEU A 101 1.25 20.70 -20.68
N LEU A 102 0.45 21.52 -21.36
CA LEU A 102 -0.86 21.88 -20.85
C LEU A 102 -1.75 20.63 -20.84
N LEU A 103 -2.21 20.22 -19.65
CA LEU A 103 -3.23 19.19 -19.49
C LEU A 103 -4.61 19.82 -19.70
N GLY A 104 -4.80 20.46 -20.86
CA GLY A 104 -6.04 21.14 -21.26
C GLY A 104 -6.63 22.19 -20.28
N GLN A 105 -7.76 22.76 -20.71
CA GLN A 105 -8.89 23.00 -19.81
C GLN A 105 -9.69 21.68 -19.75
N PRO A 106 -10.43 21.37 -18.67
CA PRO A 106 -11.14 20.09 -18.48
C PRO A 106 -11.75 19.63 -19.80
N SER A 107 -11.41 18.41 -20.22
CA SER A 107 -11.77 17.96 -21.55
C SER A 107 -13.28 18.09 -21.72
N ALA A 108 -13.72 18.95 -22.64
CA ALA A 108 -15.09 18.91 -23.12
C ALA A 108 -15.38 17.58 -23.86
N THR A 109 -14.35 16.76 -24.08
CA THR A 109 -14.33 15.56 -24.93
C THR A 109 -13.91 14.25 -24.23
N GLY A 110 -13.39 14.27 -23.00
CA GLY A 110 -12.97 13.04 -22.28
C GLY A 110 -11.64 12.39 -22.71
N GLU A 111 -10.87 13.01 -23.61
CA GLU A 111 -9.63 12.42 -24.16
C GLU A 111 -8.37 12.83 -23.37
N PRO A 112 -7.58 11.87 -22.83
CA PRO A 112 -6.39 12.17 -22.03
C PRO A 112 -5.21 12.70 -22.86
N THR A 113 -4.28 13.39 -22.21
CA THR A 113 -3.00 13.78 -22.82
C THR A 113 -2.00 12.62 -22.73
N TRP A 114 -1.61 12.04 -23.86
CA TRP A 114 -0.71 10.89 -23.91
C TRP A 114 0.78 11.26 -23.99
N LEU A 115 1.57 10.60 -23.13
CA LEU A 115 3.03 10.55 -23.12
C LEU A 115 3.48 9.13 -23.39
N THR A 116 4.45 8.95 -24.29
CA THR A 116 5.02 7.64 -24.61
C THR A 116 6.47 7.60 -24.16
N TYR A 117 6.78 6.62 -23.33
CA TYR A 117 8.09 6.35 -22.76
C TYR A 117 8.66 5.15 -23.52
N HIS A 118 9.55 5.43 -24.45
CA HIS A 118 10.26 4.40 -25.20
C HIS A 118 11.65 4.22 -24.59
N ALA A 119 12.08 2.99 -24.34
CA ALA A 119 13.46 2.72 -23.98
C ALA A 119 13.91 1.49 -24.75
N GLU A 120 14.96 1.64 -25.57
CA GLU A 120 15.64 0.47 -26.12
C GLU A 120 16.35 -0.23 -24.97
N ALA A 121 15.74 -1.30 -24.47
CA ALA A 121 16.31 -2.19 -23.46
C ALA A 121 16.55 -3.55 -24.12
N VAL A 122 17.79 -4.03 -24.03
CA VAL A 122 18.07 -5.44 -24.30
C VAL A 122 17.62 -6.20 -23.06
N PRO A 123 16.57 -7.05 -23.13
CA PRO A 123 16.18 -7.82 -21.97
C PRO A 123 17.36 -8.70 -21.55
N PRO A 124 17.67 -8.80 -20.25
CA PRO A 124 18.64 -9.79 -19.80
C PRO A 124 18.15 -11.16 -20.26
N ALA A 125 19.08 -12.03 -20.69
CA ALA A 125 18.75 -13.39 -21.08
C ALA A 125 17.92 -14.03 -19.97
N VAL A 126 16.70 -14.45 -20.29
CA VAL A 126 15.82 -15.14 -19.36
C VAL A 126 16.51 -16.45 -19.02
N THR A 127 16.97 -16.60 -17.78
CA THR A 127 17.41 -17.91 -17.28
C THR A 127 16.22 -18.85 -17.30
N ALA A 128 16.47 -20.11 -17.62
CA ALA A 128 15.46 -21.16 -17.71
C ALA A 128 14.46 -21.07 -16.55
N ASN A 129 13.18 -21.33 -16.86
CA ASN A 129 12.13 -21.40 -15.85
C ASN A 129 12.64 -22.21 -14.65
N PRO A 130 12.47 -21.70 -13.42
CA PRO A 130 12.83 -22.48 -12.25
C PRO A 130 12.16 -23.86 -12.36
N PRO A 131 12.85 -24.93 -11.95
CA PRO A 131 12.28 -26.27 -12.01
C PRO A 131 10.92 -26.25 -11.32
N VAL A 132 9.95 -26.95 -11.93
CA VAL A 132 8.60 -27.09 -11.38
C VAL A 132 8.73 -27.55 -9.94
N GLU A 133 8.22 -26.75 -9.00
CA GLU A 133 8.30 -27.10 -7.59
C GLU A 133 7.54 -28.40 -7.39
N THR A 134 8.23 -29.41 -6.86
CA THR A 134 7.61 -30.68 -6.50
C THR A 134 6.56 -30.40 -5.42
N PRO A 135 5.32 -30.90 -5.56
CA PRO A 135 4.32 -30.78 -4.52
C PRO A 135 4.89 -31.27 -3.18
N LEU A 136 4.80 -30.44 -2.16
CA LEU A 136 5.21 -30.81 -0.82
C LEU A 136 4.11 -31.66 -0.19
N ALA A 137 4.50 -32.66 0.60
CA ALA A 137 3.56 -33.35 1.47
C ALA A 137 3.37 -32.56 2.76
N ALA A 138 2.21 -32.71 3.38
CA ALA A 138 2.00 -32.19 4.72
C ALA A 138 2.83 -33.00 5.74
N GLU A 139 3.40 -32.32 6.73
CA GLU A 139 4.31 -32.92 7.72
C GLU A 139 3.78 -32.66 9.14
N PRO A 140 3.76 -33.65 10.05
CA PRO A 140 3.39 -33.41 11.44
C PRO A 140 4.38 -32.45 12.12
N VAL A 141 3.86 -31.58 13.00
CA VAL A 141 4.64 -30.62 13.79
C VAL A 141 4.48 -30.95 15.27
N THR A 142 5.59 -30.93 16.01
CA THR A 142 5.57 -31.10 17.46
C THR A 142 4.74 -30.01 18.12
N CYS A 143 3.73 -30.40 18.89
CA CYS A 143 2.86 -29.50 19.63
C CYS A 143 2.79 -29.88 21.11
N ILE A 144 2.22 -28.98 21.91
CA ILE A 144 1.88 -29.25 23.31
C ILE A 144 0.74 -30.28 23.41
N PRO A 145 0.61 -31.00 24.54
CA PRO A 145 -0.50 -31.94 24.75
C PRO A 145 -1.88 -31.29 24.54
N GLY A 146 -2.79 -32.02 23.89
CA GLY A 146 -4.15 -31.54 23.55
C GLY A 146 -4.26 -30.84 22.19
N PHE A 147 -3.14 -30.65 21.47
CA PHE A 147 -3.13 -30.09 20.12
C PHE A 147 -2.45 -31.05 19.14
N THR A 148 -2.98 -31.08 17.92
CA THR A 148 -2.30 -31.67 16.77
C THR A 148 -1.74 -30.55 15.89
N GLY A 149 -0.55 -30.77 15.36
CA GLY A 149 0.13 -29.83 14.48
C GLY A 149 0.46 -30.46 13.16
N GLU A 150 0.20 -29.74 12.09
CA GLU A 150 0.55 -30.14 10.74
C GLU A 150 1.08 -28.91 10.01
N ARG A 151 2.20 -29.10 9.31
CA ARG A 151 2.76 -28.11 8.40
C ARG A 151 2.02 -28.27 7.08
N LEU A 152 1.38 -27.19 6.66
CA LEU A 152 0.74 -27.12 5.35
C LEU A 152 1.77 -27.39 4.23
N PRO A 153 1.36 -28.05 3.13
CA PRO A 153 2.19 -28.41 1.98
C PRO A 153 2.58 -27.20 1.12
N LEU A 154 3.12 -26.15 1.75
CA LEU A 154 3.47 -24.88 1.14
C LEU A 154 4.99 -24.72 1.00
N PRO A 155 5.48 -24.10 -0.09
CA PRO A 155 6.90 -23.80 -0.26
C PRO A 155 7.48 -23.05 0.94
N ARG A 156 8.54 -23.60 1.55
CA ARG A 156 9.19 -23.05 2.76
C ARG A 156 9.70 -21.62 2.57
N LYS A 157 9.94 -21.21 1.33
CA LYS A 157 10.40 -19.87 0.93
C LYS A 157 9.32 -18.77 1.04
N ILE A 158 8.05 -19.14 1.23
CA ILE A 158 6.93 -18.19 1.29
C ILE A 158 7.05 -17.23 2.48
N MET A 159 7.60 -17.65 3.63
CA MET A 159 7.80 -16.76 4.80
C MET A 159 6.54 -15.95 5.18
N PRO A 160 5.46 -16.59 5.64
CA PRO A 160 4.21 -15.90 5.96
C PRO A 160 4.39 -14.87 7.09
N THR A 161 3.70 -13.74 7.00
CA THR A 161 3.84 -12.59 7.92
C THR A 161 2.55 -12.18 8.62
N ALA A 162 1.40 -12.37 7.99
CA ALA A 162 0.08 -12.16 8.57
C ALA A 162 -0.94 -13.07 7.86
N LEU A 163 -2.06 -13.39 8.51
CA LEU A 163 -3.11 -14.22 7.96
C LEU A 163 -4.50 -13.78 8.42
N THR A 164 -5.52 -14.10 7.64
CA THR A 164 -6.94 -13.91 7.95
C THR A 164 -7.75 -15.01 7.26
N TRP A 165 -8.97 -15.22 7.74
CA TRP A 165 -9.99 -16.00 7.05
C TRP A 165 -11.02 -15.05 6.44
N ASN A 166 -11.43 -15.28 5.20
CA ASN A 166 -12.53 -14.53 4.59
C ASN A 166 -13.90 -15.18 4.94
N ASP A 167 -14.99 -14.52 4.56
CA ASP A 167 -16.36 -15.00 4.81
C ASP A 167 -16.69 -16.33 4.12
N ARG A 168 -15.89 -16.73 3.12
CA ARG A 168 -15.99 -18.04 2.45
C ARG A 168 -15.20 -19.14 3.18
N GLY A 169 -14.56 -18.83 4.31
CA GLY A 169 -13.73 -19.77 5.05
C GLY A 169 -12.40 -20.08 4.37
N GLN A 170 -11.93 -19.24 3.45
CA GLN A 170 -10.66 -19.42 2.74
C GLN A 170 -9.51 -18.68 3.43
N LEU A 171 -8.33 -19.31 3.47
CA LEU A 171 -7.14 -18.72 4.06
C LEU A 171 -6.60 -17.64 3.14
N VAL A 172 -6.36 -16.45 3.69
CA VAL A 172 -5.64 -15.38 3.03
C VAL A 172 -4.45 -14.98 3.88
N PHE A 173 -3.27 -14.85 3.29
CA PHE A 173 -2.07 -14.51 4.05
C PHE A 173 -1.06 -13.71 3.24
N THR A 174 -0.22 -12.97 3.93
CA THR A 174 0.88 -12.19 3.35
C THR A 174 2.22 -12.88 3.56
N SER A 175 3.19 -12.52 2.73
CA SER A 175 4.54 -13.06 2.70
C SER A 175 5.57 -11.94 2.89
N LEU A 176 6.66 -12.23 3.62
CA LEU A 176 7.80 -11.32 3.73
C LEU A 176 8.47 -11.03 2.37
N LYS A 177 8.20 -11.86 1.34
CA LYS A 177 8.63 -11.64 -0.04
C LYS A 177 7.82 -10.59 -0.78
N GLY A 178 6.79 -10.03 -0.13
CA GLY A 178 5.97 -8.94 -0.67
C GLY A 178 4.74 -9.39 -1.43
N HIS A 179 4.28 -10.62 -1.20
CA HIS A 179 3.09 -11.16 -1.84
C HIS A 179 1.94 -11.33 -0.85
N ALA A 180 0.72 -11.30 -1.34
CA ALA A 180 -0.47 -11.78 -0.66
C ALA A 180 -1.06 -12.95 -1.46
N TYR A 181 -1.49 -14.00 -0.76
CA TYR A 181 -2.00 -15.24 -1.35
C TYR A 181 -3.38 -15.57 -0.79
N LEU A 182 -4.20 -16.19 -1.62
CA LEU A 182 -5.50 -16.79 -1.29
C LEU A 182 -5.42 -18.30 -1.53
N SER A 183 -5.87 -19.08 -0.57
CA SER A 183 -6.11 -20.51 -0.77
C SER A 183 -7.43 -20.71 -1.52
N THR A 184 -7.37 -21.41 -2.65
CA THR A 184 -8.57 -21.77 -3.44
C THR A 184 -9.03 -23.20 -3.17
N ALA A 185 -8.49 -23.82 -2.13
CA ALA A 185 -8.85 -25.16 -1.68
C ALA A 185 -10.32 -25.27 -1.31
N ASP A 186 -10.95 -26.42 -1.59
CA ASP A 186 -12.32 -26.71 -1.14
C ASP A 186 -12.41 -26.71 0.39
N SER A 187 -11.34 -27.15 1.07
CA SER A 187 -11.21 -27.12 2.52
C SER A 187 -10.98 -25.71 3.09
N GLY A 188 -10.73 -24.72 2.21
CA GLY A 188 -10.25 -23.38 2.55
C GLY A 188 -8.79 -23.35 3.03
N ARG A 189 -8.16 -24.50 3.21
CA ARG A 189 -6.76 -24.67 3.65
C ARG A 189 -5.93 -25.18 2.48
N PRO A 190 -4.72 -24.64 2.24
CA PRO A 190 -3.88 -25.15 1.17
C PRO A 190 -3.57 -26.64 1.33
N ASP A 191 -4.02 -27.47 0.39
CA ASP A 191 -3.74 -28.90 0.33
C ASP A 191 -2.66 -29.22 -0.74
N ALA A 192 -2.14 -30.45 -0.70
CA ALA A 192 -1.02 -30.84 -1.55
C ALA A 192 -1.44 -30.84 -3.02
N GLY A 193 -0.88 -29.89 -3.80
CA GLY A 193 -1.17 -29.75 -5.22
C GLY A 193 -2.28 -28.74 -5.56
N GLU A 194 -2.90 -28.10 -4.58
CA GLU A 194 -3.88 -27.04 -4.83
C GLU A 194 -3.20 -25.66 -4.94
N PRO A 195 -3.53 -24.86 -5.97
CA PRO A 195 -2.82 -23.63 -6.22
C PRO A 195 -3.18 -22.56 -5.19
N LEU A 196 -2.15 -21.91 -4.62
CA LEU A 196 -2.32 -20.58 -4.04
C LEU A 196 -2.59 -19.60 -5.19
N LYS A 197 -3.69 -18.85 -5.12
CA LYS A 197 -3.92 -17.72 -6.02
C LYS A 197 -3.14 -16.51 -5.49
N LEU A 198 -2.36 -15.87 -6.36
CA LEU A 198 -1.69 -14.62 -6.04
C LEU A 198 -2.73 -13.50 -6.03
N VAL A 199 -2.90 -12.85 -4.88
CA VAL A 199 -3.83 -11.72 -4.67
C VAL A 199 -3.14 -10.41 -5.01
N ARG A 200 -1.89 -10.24 -4.57
CA ARG A 200 -1.11 -9.03 -4.78
C ARG A 200 0.38 -9.36 -4.71
N GLU A 201 1.18 -8.64 -5.47
CA GLU A 201 2.64 -8.70 -5.42
C GLU A 201 3.29 -7.34 -5.20
N GLY A 202 4.60 -7.32 -4.95
CA GLY A 202 5.38 -6.08 -4.81
C GLY A 202 5.16 -5.29 -3.53
N LEU A 203 4.53 -5.87 -2.51
CA LEU A 203 4.29 -5.20 -1.23
C LEU A 203 5.57 -5.11 -0.40
N SER A 204 5.88 -3.91 0.10
CA SER A 204 7.03 -3.73 1.01
C SER A 204 6.73 -4.24 2.41
N ALA A 205 7.24 -5.42 2.75
CA ALA A 205 7.10 -6.07 4.07
C ALA A 205 5.67 -6.01 4.64
N PRO A 206 4.70 -6.68 3.98
CA PRO A 206 3.31 -6.67 4.43
C PRO A 206 3.17 -7.43 5.75
N PHE A 207 2.89 -6.72 6.84
CA PHE A 207 2.76 -7.29 8.20
C PHE A 207 1.35 -7.14 8.77
N GLY A 208 0.37 -6.95 7.90
CA GLY A 208 -1.02 -7.07 8.30
C GLY A 208 -1.95 -7.37 7.16
N ILE A 209 -2.96 -8.19 7.46
CA ILE A 209 -4.07 -8.48 6.56
C ILE A 209 -5.34 -8.71 7.37
N LEU A 210 -6.47 -8.22 6.87
CA LEU A 210 -7.78 -8.40 7.50
C LEU A 210 -8.86 -8.53 6.41
N ALA A 211 -9.66 -9.58 6.48
CA ALA A 211 -10.84 -9.71 5.63
C ALA A 211 -12.00 -8.89 6.19
N VAL A 212 -12.69 -8.16 5.31
CA VAL A 212 -13.86 -7.33 5.64
C VAL A 212 -14.91 -7.53 4.56
N GLY A 213 -15.84 -8.46 4.78
CA GLY A 213 -16.79 -8.84 3.73
C GLY A 213 -16.07 -9.47 2.53
N LYS A 214 -16.32 -8.92 1.34
CA LYS A 214 -15.63 -9.29 0.08
C LYS A 214 -14.29 -8.57 -0.14
N LYS A 215 -13.83 -7.78 0.85
CA LYS A 215 -12.64 -6.94 0.73
C LYS A 215 -11.52 -7.44 1.61
N LEU A 216 -10.29 -7.09 1.25
CA LEU A 216 -9.11 -7.31 2.07
C LEU A 216 -8.47 -5.97 2.37
N LEU A 217 -8.15 -5.72 3.65
CA LEU A 217 -7.23 -4.67 4.03
C LEU A 217 -5.83 -5.28 4.17
N VAL A 218 -4.82 -4.71 3.53
CA VAL A 218 -3.43 -5.18 3.58
C VAL A 218 -2.53 -4.03 4.02
N ALA A 219 -1.90 -4.19 5.19
CA ALA A 219 -0.96 -3.23 5.75
C ALA A 219 0.46 -3.61 5.35
N HIS A 220 1.17 -2.66 4.75
CA HIS A 220 2.57 -2.77 4.41
C HIS A 220 3.27 -1.43 4.72
N LYS A 221 4.60 -1.34 4.58
CA LYS A 221 5.36 -0.20 5.13
C LYS A 221 4.78 1.20 4.79
N PRO A 222 4.40 1.52 3.54
CA PRO A 222 3.98 2.88 3.18
C PRO A 222 2.51 3.20 3.51
N GLU A 223 1.63 2.19 3.49
CA GLU A 223 0.19 2.39 3.44
C GLU A 223 -0.63 1.14 3.81
N VAL A 224 -1.94 1.32 3.95
CA VAL A 224 -2.95 0.25 3.95
C VAL A 224 -3.71 0.26 2.65
N LEU A 225 -3.70 -0.88 1.96
CA LEU A 225 -4.46 -1.12 0.74
C LEU A 225 -5.79 -1.79 1.05
N LEU A 226 -6.88 -1.30 0.46
CA LEU A 226 -8.15 -1.98 0.32
C LEU A 226 -8.18 -2.67 -1.04
N LEU A 227 -8.24 -3.99 -1.04
CA LEU A 227 -8.41 -4.82 -2.22
C LEU A 227 -9.85 -5.34 -2.27
N GLU A 228 -10.47 -5.30 -3.45
CA GLU A 228 -11.82 -5.84 -3.65
C GLU A 228 -11.87 -6.65 -4.93
N ASP A 229 -12.40 -7.87 -4.80
CA ASP A 229 -12.84 -8.74 -5.87
C ASP A 229 -14.28 -8.35 -6.23
N ARG A 230 -14.46 -7.71 -7.39
CA ARG A 230 -15.73 -7.07 -7.78
C ARG A 230 -16.67 -8.03 -8.47
N ASP A 231 -16.17 -8.97 -9.25
CA ASP A 231 -16.97 -9.91 -10.03
C ASP A 231 -17.02 -11.32 -9.43
N GLY A 232 -16.24 -11.58 -8.38
CA GLY A 232 -16.25 -12.80 -7.60
C GLY A 232 -15.34 -13.90 -8.14
N ASP A 233 -14.52 -13.61 -9.16
CA ASP A 233 -13.59 -14.55 -9.80
C ASP A 233 -12.30 -14.78 -8.98
N GLN A 234 -12.21 -14.19 -7.79
CA GLN A 234 -11.07 -14.21 -6.87
C GLN A 234 -9.84 -13.42 -7.36
N THR A 235 -10.00 -12.65 -8.42
CA THR A 235 -9.07 -11.60 -8.84
C THR A 235 -9.47 -10.32 -8.09
N PHE A 236 -8.50 -9.44 -7.82
CA PHE A 236 -8.75 -8.23 -7.04
C PHE A 236 -8.52 -7.01 -7.92
N GLU A 237 -9.56 -6.59 -8.65
CA GLU A 237 -9.49 -5.54 -9.68
C GLU A 237 -9.27 -4.16 -9.06
N LEU A 238 -9.85 -3.93 -7.87
CA LEU A 238 -9.71 -2.69 -7.13
C LEU A 238 -8.54 -2.76 -6.15
N SER A 239 -7.72 -1.72 -6.15
CA SER A 239 -6.69 -1.50 -5.13
C SER A 239 -6.67 -0.03 -4.72
N GLU A 240 -7.23 0.28 -3.55
CA GLU A 240 -7.36 1.65 -3.02
C GLU A 240 -6.50 1.86 -1.79
N VAL A 241 -5.86 3.03 -1.67
CA VAL A 241 -5.12 3.40 -0.45
C VAL A 241 -6.07 4.09 0.52
N VAL A 242 -6.33 3.40 1.63
CA VAL A 242 -7.29 3.87 2.65
C VAL A 242 -6.61 4.50 3.86
N ALA A 243 -5.31 4.26 4.07
CA ALA A 243 -4.54 4.94 5.09
C ALA A 243 -3.06 5.04 4.68
N SER A 244 -2.47 6.22 4.85
CA SER A 244 -1.07 6.49 4.58
C SER A 244 -0.61 7.76 5.30
N GLY A 245 0.63 8.20 5.06
CA GLY A 245 1.09 9.53 5.46
C GLY A 245 1.83 9.59 6.80
N TRP A 246 2.24 8.44 7.36
CA TRP A 246 3.18 8.35 8.48
C TRP A 246 4.66 8.48 8.06
N GLY A 247 4.95 8.50 6.76
CA GLY A 247 6.30 8.60 6.23
C GLY A 247 7.06 7.28 6.36
N VAL A 248 7.84 6.92 5.35
CA VAL A 248 8.53 5.62 5.27
C VAL A 248 9.94 5.83 4.72
N THR A 249 10.89 5.04 5.20
CA THR A 249 12.27 4.99 4.73
C THR A 249 12.58 3.61 4.14
N ASP A 250 13.80 3.42 3.66
CA ASP A 250 14.30 2.10 3.27
C ASP A 250 14.72 1.23 4.46
N ASP A 251 14.67 1.75 5.70
CA ASP A 251 15.01 0.99 6.91
C ASP A 251 14.17 -0.28 7.02
N TYR A 252 14.83 -1.39 7.36
CA TYR A 252 14.20 -2.69 7.48
C TYR A 252 13.04 -2.67 8.49
N HIS A 253 13.18 -1.97 9.61
CA HIS A 253 12.26 -1.96 10.77
C HIS A 253 11.10 -0.96 10.64
N ASP A 254 10.91 -0.35 9.48
CA ASP A 254 9.78 0.54 9.17
C ASP A 254 8.44 -0.19 8.99
N TRP A 255 8.21 -1.20 9.83
CA TRP A 255 7.05 -2.05 9.74
C TRP A 255 5.76 -1.28 10.07
N THR A 256 4.76 -1.58 9.27
CA THR A 256 3.35 -1.30 9.56
C THR A 256 2.71 -2.64 9.84
N CYS A 257 2.33 -2.87 11.08
CA CYS A 257 1.81 -4.14 11.58
C CYS A 257 0.33 -4.03 11.93
N GLY A 258 -0.39 -5.14 11.92
CA GLY A 258 -1.84 -5.14 12.14
C GLY A 258 -2.51 -6.31 11.40
N ILE A 259 -3.79 -6.23 11.05
CA ILE A 259 -4.77 -5.14 11.22
C ILE A 259 -5.90 -5.64 12.12
N ALA A 260 -6.40 -4.80 13.03
CA ALA A 260 -7.63 -5.08 13.78
C ALA A 260 -8.75 -4.16 13.31
N GLY A 261 -9.99 -4.64 13.29
CA GLY A 261 -11.19 -3.84 12.98
C GLY A 261 -12.17 -3.86 14.15
N ASP A 262 -12.86 -2.74 14.37
CA ASP A 262 -13.99 -2.65 15.31
C ASP A 262 -15.34 -2.75 14.60
N SER A 263 -16.41 -2.88 15.39
CA SER A 263 -17.79 -2.95 14.88
C SER A 263 -18.36 -1.61 14.40
N LEU A 264 -17.62 -0.50 14.58
CA LEU A 264 -18.02 0.87 14.24
C LEU A 264 -17.37 1.34 12.93
N GLY A 265 -16.64 0.46 12.23
CA GLY A 265 -15.95 0.79 10.97
C GLY A 265 -14.58 1.46 11.15
N GLY A 266 -14.02 1.41 12.36
CA GLY A 266 -12.64 1.80 12.65
C GLY A 266 -11.67 0.62 12.52
N TYR A 267 -10.48 0.91 12.03
CA TYR A 267 -9.40 -0.05 11.85
C TYR A 267 -8.12 0.44 12.52
N TYR A 268 -7.25 -0.49 12.89
CA TYR A 268 -6.09 -0.19 13.73
C TYR A 268 -4.83 -0.87 13.21
N ILE A 269 -3.75 -0.09 13.14
CA ILE A 269 -2.41 -0.52 12.76
C ILE A 269 -1.39 -0.03 13.78
N GLY A 270 -0.30 -0.77 13.94
CA GLY A 270 0.85 -0.39 14.74
C GLY A 270 2.02 0.00 13.85
N LEU A 271 2.70 1.09 14.20
CA LEU A 271 3.91 1.54 13.52
C LEU A 271 5.15 1.26 14.37
N GLY A 272 6.17 0.65 13.77
CA GLY A 272 7.48 0.52 14.39
C GLY A 272 8.05 1.88 14.80
N SER A 273 8.77 1.92 15.92
CA SER A 273 9.46 3.12 16.43
C SER A 273 10.77 3.39 15.72
N ASP A 274 11.30 4.60 15.95
CA ASP A 274 12.61 5.03 15.43
C ASP A 274 13.80 4.44 16.20
N TYR A 275 13.56 3.48 17.11
CA TYR A 275 14.59 2.89 17.95
C TYR A 275 15.79 2.38 17.13
N ALA A 276 15.53 1.72 16.00
CA ALA A 276 16.57 1.19 15.12
C ALA A 276 17.18 2.25 14.19
N HIS A 277 16.54 3.41 14.05
CA HIS A 277 16.87 4.42 13.03
C HIS A 277 17.11 5.80 13.66
N LYS A 278 18.21 5.92 14.43
CA LYS A 278 18.55 7.10 15.25
C LYS A 278 18.63 8.44 14.50
N ASN A 279 18.88 8.40 13.18
CA ASN A 279 19.10 9.59 12.34
C ASN A 279 17.94 9.82 11.35
N ARG A 280 16.76 9.29 11.64
CA ARG A 280 15.58 9.42 10.77
C ARG A 280 15.22 10.89 10.51
N PRO A 281 14.95 11.29 9.25
CA PRO A 281 14.43 12.62 8.95
C PRO A 281 13.09 12.88 9.65
N LYS A 282 12.91 14.07 10.24
CA LYS A 282 11.65 14.45 10.91
C LYS A 282 10.42 14.34 9.99
N SER A 283 10.60 14.63 8.70
CA SER A 283 9.56 14.50 7.67
C SER A 283 9.07 13.05 7.48
N GLU A 284 9.85 12.06 7.89
CA GLU A 284 9.58 10.62 7.72
C GLU A 284 9.33 9.91 9.06
N SER A 285 9.28 10.67 10.16
CA SER A 285 9.14 10.14 11.53
C SER A 285 7.71 10.22 12.07
N ARG A 286 6.75 10.64 11.24
CA ARG A 286 5.38 10.92 11.70
C ARG A 286 4.75 9.65 12.27
N TRP A 287 4.32 9.74 13.53
CA TRP A 287 3.63 8.66 14.25
C TRP A 287 4.42 7.35 14.44
N ARG A 288 5.74 7.39 14.34
CA ARG A 288 6.57 6.21 14.63
C ARG A 288 6.46 5.82 16.10
N GLY A 289 6.27 4.52 16.35
CA GLY A 289 5.99 3.99 17.68
C GLY A 289 4.56 4.22 18.18
N ASN A 290 3.61 4.48 17.28
CA ASN A 290 2.21 4.69 17.63
C ASN A 290 1.32 3.52 17.19
N ILE A 291 0.15 3.41 17.82
CA ILE A 291 -1.01 2.75 17.21
C ILE A 291 -1.86 3.83 16.56
N LEU A 292 -2.19 3.61 15.30
CA LEU A 292 -3.07 4.47 14.53
C LEU A 292 -4.45 3.84 14.40
N ARG A 293 -5.47 4.69 14.46
CA ARG A 293 -6.83 4.39 14.03
C ARG A 293 -7.07 5.03 12.67
N PHE A 294 -7.73 4.31 11.76
CA PHE A 294 -8.18 4.83 10.49
C PHE A 294 -9.56 4.31 10.11
N ASP A 295 -10.18 4.94 9.12
CA ASP A 295 -11.42 4.46 8.51
C ASP A 295 -11.35 4.55 6.97
N LEU A 296 -12.34 4.00 6.29
CA LEU A 296 -12.38 3.98 4.82
C LEU A 296 -12.61 5.36 4.18
N SER A 297 -12.85 6.42 4.96
CA SER A 297 -12.90 7.79 4.44
C SER A 297 -11.50 8.42 4.28
N GLY A 298 -10.46 7.73 4.75
CA GLY A 298 -9.08 8.19 4.69
C GLY A 298 -8.63 9.00 5.90
N ARG A 299 -9.46 9.07 6.96
CA ARG A 299 -9.05 9.68 8.23
C ARG A 299 -8.06 8.75 8.92
N VAL A 300 -6.96 9.31 9.42
CA VAL A 300 -5.94 8.60 10.18
C VAL A 300 -5.59 9.43 11.41
N GLU A 301 -5.63 8.82 12.59
CA GLU A 301 -5.34 9.46 13.86
C GLU A 301 -4.49 8.56 14.76
N SER A 302 -3.66 9.16 15.60
CA SER A 302 -2.86 8.42 16.59
C SER A 302 -3.65 8.25 17.88
N ILE A 303 -3.80 7.00 18.34
CA ILE A 303 -4.58 6.68 19.54
C ILE A 303 -3.73 6.20 20.72
N ALA A 304 -2.50 5.76 20.46
CA ALA A 304 -1.53 5.40 21.49
C ALA A 304 -0.10 5.68 20.99
N THR A 305 0.81 6.04 21.89
CA THR A 305 2.18 6.47 21.56
C THR A 305 3.23 5.84 22.48
N GLY A 306 4.51 5.88 22.09
CA GLY A 306 5.62 5.44 22.95
C GLY A 306 5.87 3.93 22.94
N LEU A 307 5.35 3.24 21.93
CA LEU A 307 5.51 1.79 21.74
C LEU A 307 6.75 1.53 20.89
N ARG A 308 7.47 0.43 21.15
CA ARG A 308 8.66 0.11 20.35
C ARG A 308 8.31 -0.53 19.00
N TYR A 309 7.56 -1.61 19.05
CA TYR A 309 7.12 -2.38 17.88
C TYR A 309 5.75 -3.01 18.21
N PRO A 310 4.64 -2.28 18.04
CA PRO A 310 3.29 -2.82 18.21
C PRO A 310 2.93 -3.75 17.05
N THR A 311 3.39 -5.01 17.10
CA THR A 311 3.32 -5.95 15.96
C THR A 311 2.06 -6.79 15.91
N GLY A 312 1.41 -7.05 17.05
CA GLY A 312 0.18 -7.82 17.13
C GLY A 312 -0.94 -6.96 17.67
N LEU A 313 -2.03 -6.81 16.92
CA LEU A 313 -3.25 -6.12 17.35
C LEU A 313 -4.43 -7.06 17.21
N ALA A 314 -5.34 -7.03 18.18
CA ALA A 314 -6.60 -7.77 18.09
C ALA A 314 -7.74 -6.94 18.69
N MET A 315 -8.93 -7.10 18.12
CA MET A 315 -10.14 -6.50 18.67
C MET A 315 -10.92 -7.56 19.45
N LEU A 316 -11.14 -7.31 20.74
CA LEU A 316 -11.97 -8.15 21.60
C LEU A 316 -13.44 -7.68 21.56
N PRO A 317 -14.39 -8.52 22.03
CA PRO A 317 -15.77 -8.12 22.19
C PRO A 317 -15.94 -6.79 22.94
N GLY A 318 -16.89 -5.97 22.50
CA GLY A 318 -17.13 -4.64 23.06
C GLY A 318 -16.15 -3.56 22.56
N ASN A 319 -15.53 -3.75 21.39
CA ASN A 319 -14.57 -2.82 20.77
C ASN A 319 -13.35 -2.52 21.65
N ARG A 320 -12.86 -3.54 22.36
CA ARG A 320 -11.66 -3.43 23.19
C ARG A 320 -10.43 -3.84 22.38
N LEU A 321 -9.61 -2.86 22.01
CA LEU A 321 -8.34 -3.11 21.34
C LEU A 321 -7.30 -3.66 22.33
N VAL A 322 -6.64 -4.75 21.97
CA VAL A 322 -5.45 -5.26 22.67
C VAL A 322 -4.28 -5.30 21.71
N GLY A 323 -3.08 -5.03 22.24
CA GLY A 323 -1.87 -4.98 21.44
C GLY A 323 -0.67 -5.58 22.17
N GLY A 324 0.11 -6.39 21.46
CA GLY A 324 1.44 -6.82 21.88
C GLY A 324 2.50 -5.88 21.32
N ALA A 325 3.38 -5.38 22.18
CA ALA A 325 4.53 -4.58 21.77
C ALA A 325 5.81 -5.10 22.43
N HIS A 326 6.92 -5.06 21.70
CA HIS A 326 8.23 -5.26 22.34
C HIS A 326 8.48 -4.14 23.36
N PRO A 327 8.96 -4.45 24.58
CA PRO A 327 9.19 -3.43 25.59
C PRO A 327 10.25 -2.43 25.12
N THR A 328 9.99 -1.14 25.36
CA THR A 328 11.03 -0.13 25.45
C THR A 328 11.73 -0.28 26.81
N ARG A 329 13.06 -0.19 26.84
CA ARG A 329 13.76 0.01 28.11
C ARG A 329 13.42 1.45 28.52
N LEU A 330 12.57 1.63 29.52
CA LEU A 330 12.36 2.96 30.09
C LEU A 330 13.71 3.46 30.66
N PRO A 331 14.03 4.76 30.55
CA PRO A 331 15.14 5.34 31.29
C PRO A 331 14.98 5.02 32.79
N PRO A 332 16.07 4.81 33.54
CA PRO A 332 16.01 4.50 34.97
C PRO A 332 15.23 5.53 35.80
N ASP A 333 15.10 6.77 35.31
CA ASP A 333 14.42 7.88 36.01
C ASP A 333 13.01 8.20 35.46
N ALA A 334 12.46 7.38 34.56
CA ALA A 334 11.06 7.54 34.16
C ALA A 334 10.16 7.16 35.35
N PRO A 335 9.16 8.00 35.72
CA PRO A 335 8.23 7.64 36.78
C PRO A 335 7.60 6.31 36.42
N GLN A 336 7.83 5.29 37.25
CA GLN A 336 7.15 4.01 37.10
C GLN A 336 5.65 4.30 37.13
N ALA A 337 4.95 3.93 36.06
CA ALA A 337 3.50 3.86 36.12
C ALA A 337 3.18 2.96 37.31
N SER A 338 2.54 3.53 38.34
CA SER A 338 2.12 2.79 39.51
C SER A 338 1.38 1.54 39.03
N ASN A 339 1.77 0.37 39.54
CA ASN A 339 0.98 -0.86 39.42
C ASN A 339 -0.36 -0.66 40.15
N GLY A 340 -1.25 0.11 39.55
CA GLY A 340 -2.65 0.22 39.91
C GLY A 340 -3.44 -0.85 39.15
N PRO A 341 -4.51 -1.39 39.75
CA PRO A 341 -5.34 -2.39 39.09
C PRO A 341 -5.89 -1.83 37.78
N ALA A 342 -5.98 -2.70 36.77
CA ALA A 342 -6.45 -2.36 35.43
C ALA A 342 -7.68 -1.43 35.48
N THR A 343 -7.48 -0.17 35.11
CA THR A 343 -8.57 0.78 34.94
C THR A 343 -9.32 0.41 33.66
N HIS A 344 -10.50 -0.18 33.84
CA HIS A 344 -11.52 -0.22 32.80
C HIS A 344 -11.88 1.22 32.42
N ALA A 345 -11.52 1.63 31.21
CA ALA A 345 -12.12 2.82 30.60
C ALA A 345 -13.53 2.44 30.14
N LYS A 346 -14.51 3.25 30.56
CA LYS A 346 -15.91 3.18 30.13
C LYS A 346 -16.07 3.61 28.68
#